data_AF-A0A7X3YN99-F1
#
_entry.id   AF-A0A7X3YN99-F1
#
_cell.length_a   1.000
_cell.length_b   1.000
_cell.length_c   1.000
_cell.angle_alpha   90.00
_cell.angle_beta   90.00
_cell.angle_gamma   90.00
#
_symmetry.space_group_name_H-M   'P 1'
#
loop_
_entity.id
_entity.type
_entity.pdbx_description
1 polymer ?
#
loop_
_entity_poly.entity_id
_entity_poly.type
_entity_poly.pdbx_seq_one_letter_code
_entity_poly.pdbx_strand_id
1 'polypeptide(L)'
;MVFSSPQRRMIRQRAGEFARRWSSRQGLREEEHSEFFIDEFFGMFDIDCYISNIIFEYQLPSGRLIDVFWPGVILIENKSPNENLREAFNQARRYYEELEDYLKPQYVLVNDFHEFRIFSFRRARGGGANYWDERHFSLTELPNNRNISLFYY
;
A
#
# COMPACT_ATOMS: atom_id res chain seq x y z
N MET A 1 17.41 -6.21 -4.97
CA MET A 1 18.48 -5.79 -4.03
C MET A 1 18.10 -6.28 -2.64
N VAL A 2 19.06 -6.60 -1.76
CA VAL A 2 18.79 -7.21 -0.44
C VAL A 2 19.16 -6.19 0.64
N PHE A 3 18.19 -5.76 1.46
CA PHE A 3 18.43 -4.87 2.60
C PHE A 3 19.57 -5.35 3.50
N SER A 4 20.43 -4.43 3.93
CA SER A 4 21.43 -4.73 4.96
C SER A 4 20.77 -5.08 6.30
N SER A 5 21.43 -5.90 7.12
CA SER A 5 20.93 -6.28 8.45
C SER A 5 20.61 -5.07 9.35
N PRO A 6 21.40 -3.96 9.34
CA PRO A 6 21.06 -2.73 10.06
C PRO A 6 19.78 -2.07 9.54
N GLN A 7 19.61 -1.90 8.23
CA GLN A 7 18.40 -1.29 7.64
C GLN A 7 17.15 -2.10 7.99
N ARG A 8 17.20 -3.43 7.88
CA ARG A 8 16.08 -4.31 8.29
C ARG A 8 15.74 -4.15 9.78
N ARG A 9 16.72 -3.86 10.63
CA ARG A 9 16.46 -3.65 12.06
C ARG A 9 15.77 -2.31 12.28
N MET A 10 16.21 -1.25 11.61
CA MET A 10 15.61 0.08 11.69
C MET A 10 14.15 0.07 11.22
N ILE A 11 13.89 -0.52 10.04
CA ILE A 11 12.54 -0.64 9.48
C ILE A 11 11.62 -1.40 10.45
N ARG A 12 12.08 -2.51 11.03
CA ARG A 12 11.30 -3.25 12.03
C ARG A 12 11.02 -2.46 13.30
N GLN A 13 11.98 -1.65 13.76
CA GLN A 13 11.78 -0.77 14.91
C GLN A 13 10.70 0.28 14.62
N ARG A 14 10.81 0.99 13.50
CA ARG A 14 9.83 2.01 13.07
C ARG A 14 8.45 1.42 12.85
N ALA A 15 8.38 0.23 12.27
CA ALA A 15 7.14 -0.52 12.18
C ALA A 15 6.52 -0.85 13.54
N GLY A 16 7.34 -1.19 14.54
CA GLY A 16 6.86 -1.36 15.90
C GLY A 16 6.28 -0.09 16.50
N GLU A 17 6.88 1.06 16.23
CA GLU A 17 6.41 2.38 16.66
C GLU A 17 5.10 2.77 15.94
N PHE A 18 5.07 2.64 14.61
CA PHE A 18 3.89 2.83 13.78
C PHE A 18 2.72 1.96 14.25
N ALA A 19 2.94 0.65 14.39
CA ALA A 19 1.91 -0.29 14.82
C ALA A 19 1.31 0.08 16.19
N ARG A 20 2.15 0.42 17.18
CA ARG A 20 1.67 0.85 18.50
C ARG A 20 0.85 2.13 18.44
N ARG A 21 1.32 3.12 17.68
CA ARG A 21 0.65 4.41 17.52
C ARG A 21 -0.74 4.23 16.90
N TRP A 22 -0.85 3.48 15.82
CA TRP A 22 -2.12 3.31 15.11
C TRP A 22 -3.07 2.32 15.78
N SER A 23 -2.55 1.30 16.48
CA SER A 23 -3.39 0.35 17.24
C SER A 23 -4.10 0.99 18.43
N SER A 24 -3.61 2.13 18.93
CA SER A 24 -4.19 2.82 20.10
C SER A 24 -5.19 3.91 19.71
N ARG A 25 -5.29 4.27 18.42
CA ARG A 25 -6.22 5.30 17.95
C ARG A 25 -7.64 4.74 17.86
N GLN A 26 -8.60 5.60 18.18
CA GLN A 26 -10.03 5.31 18.06
C GLN A 26 -10.67 6.31 17.10
N GLY A 27 -11.80 5.93 16.50
CA GLY A 27 -12.54 6.82 15.60
C GLY A 27 -11.81 7.11 14.29
N LEU A 28 -10.91 6.23 13.84
CA LEU A 28 -10.24 6.36 12.55
C LEU A 28 -11.27 6.39 11.42
N ARG A 29 -11.05 7.29 10.46
CA ARG A 29 -11.90 7.53 9.29
C ARG A 29 -11.03 7.79 8.08
N GLU A 30 -11.43 7.22 6.94
CA GLU A 30 -10.74 7.37 5.65
C GLU A 30 -10.48 8.85 5.32
N GLU A 31 -11.52 9.67 5.29
CA GLU A 31 -11.46 11.09 4.89
C GLU A 31 -10.56 11.96 5.79
N GLU A 32 -10.34 11.55 7.05
CA GLU A 32 -9.62 12.37 8.03
C GLU A 32 -8.17 11.90 8.26
N HIS A 33 -7.89 10.61 8.06
CA HIS A 33 -6.66 9.98 8.54
C HIS A 33 -5.79 9.36 7.44
N SER A 34 -6.32 9.18 6.23
CA SER A 34 -5.61 8.44 5.17
C SER A 34 -4.26 9.03 4.80
N GLU A 35 -4.20 10.33 4.49
CA GLU A 35 -2.94 10.98 4.09
C GLU A 35 -1.87 10.85 5.18
N PHE A 36 -2.23 11.16 6.41
CA PHE A 36 -1.33 11.10 7.56
C PHE A 36 -0.85 9.67 7.86
N PHE A 37 -1.75 8.69 7.72
CA PHE A 37 -1.40 7.27 7.87
C PHE A 37 -0.39 6.84 6.83
N ILE A 38 -0.62 7.21 5.57
CA ILE A 38 0.22 6.83 4.45
C ILE A 38 1.59 7.50 4.53
N ASP A 39 1.66 8.77 4.93
CA ASP A 39 2.92 9.47 5.14
C ASP A 39 3.75 8.80 6.24
N GLU A 40 3.15 8.51 7.40
CA GLU A 40 3.85 7.75 8.45
C GLU A 40 4.22 6.32 8.00
N PHE A 41 3.38 5.68 7.18
CA PHE A 41 3.64 4.35 6.64
C PHE A 41 4.88 4.34 5.73
N PHE A 42 4.96 5.28 4.78
CA PHE A 42 6.13 5.43 3.92
C PHE A 42 7.37 5.89 4.68
N GLY A 43 7.20 6.73 5.71
CA GLY A 43 8.28 7.16 6.60
C GLY A 43 8.99 6.01 7.33
N MET A 44 8.32 4.86 7.53
CA MET A 44 9.00 3.65 8.06
C MET A 44 10.17 3.20 7.17
N PHE A 45 10.08 3.49 5.87
CA PHE A 45 11.03 3.14 4.83
C PHE A 45 11.97 4.30 4.44
N ASP A 46 12.00 5.40 5.20
CA ASP A 46 12.70 6.64 4.83
C ASP A 46 12.22 7.23 3.49
N ILE A 47 10.96 7.01 3.14
CA ILE A 47 10.34 7.56 1.93
C ILE A 47 9.54 8.79 2.35
N ASP A 48 9.95 9.94 1.83
CA ASP A 48 9.23 11.20 1.98
C ASP A 48 8.25 11.34 0.82
N CYS A 49 6.95 11.43 1.12
CA CYS A 49 5.91 11.53 0.10
C CYS A 49 5.98 12.82 -0.73
N TYR A 50 6.50 13.91 -0.16
CA TYR A 50 6.58 15.23 -0.80
C TYR A 50 7.77 15.37 -1.75
N ILE A 51 8.84 14.62 -1.48
CA ILE A 51 10.03 14.59 -2.34
C ILE A 51 9.91 13.51 -3.41
N SER A 52 9.12 12.46 -3.13
CA SER A 52 8.86 11.37 -4.05
C SER A 52 7.76 11.74 -5.06
N ASN A 53 7.66 10.99 -6.17
CA ASN A 53 6.57 11.12 -7.13
C ASN A 53 5.26 10.46 -6.63
N ILE A 54 4.99 10.54 -5.32
CA ILE A 54 3.78 10.01 -4.71
C ILE A 54 2.69 11.09 -4.81
N ILE A 55 1.53 10.72 -5.33
CA ILE A 55 0.43 11.63 -5.60
C ILE A 55 -0.76 11.18 -4.76
N PHE A 56 -1.25 12.05 -3.89
CA PHE A 56 -2.53 11.86 -3.20
C PHE A 56 -3.68 12.31 -4.10
N GLU A 57 -4.82 11.62 -4.03
CA GLU A 57 -6.02 11.90 -4.84
C GLU A 57 -5.72 11.99 -6.35
N TYR A 58 -5.02 10.99 -6.91
CA TYR A 58 -4.69 10.96 -8.33
C TYR A 58 -5.94 10.77 -9.19
N GLN A 59 -6.22 11.73 -10.06
CA GLN A 59 -7.40 11.71 -10.93
C GLN A 59 -7.16 10.91 -12.22
N LEU A 60 -7.99 9.89 -12.41
CA LEU A 60 -8.07 9.11 -13.65
C LEU A 60 -8.86 9.84 -14.74
N PRO A 61 -8.72 9.46 -16.02
CA PRO A 61 -9.51 10.02 -17.11
C PRO A 61 -11.03 9.89 -16.92
N SER A 62 -11.49 8.88 -16.17
CA SER A 62 -12.90 8.70 -15.81
C SER A 62 -13.42 9.71 -14.78
N GLY A 63 -12.54 10.54 -14.20
CA GLY A 63 -12.85 11.47 -13.11
C GLY A 63 -12.86 10.82 -11.73
N ARG A 64 -12.57 9.51 -11.62
CA ARG A 64 -12.38 8.84 -10.34
C ARG A 64 -11.01 9.16 -9.76
N LEU A 65 -10.91 9.12 -8.44
CA LEU A 65 -9.68 9.38 -7.71
C LEU A 65 -9.13 8.07 -7.13
N ILE A 66 -7.81 7.92 -7.21
CA ILE A 66 -7.02 6.95 -6.46
C ILE A 66 -6.50 7.67 -5.22
N ASP A 67 -6.65 7.10 -4.03
CA ASP A 67 -6.23 7.77 -2.79
C ASP A 67 -4.74 8.09 -2.77
N VAL A 68 -3.91 7.11 -3.17
CA VAL A 68 -2.46 7.31 -3.28
C VAL A 68 -1.93 6.57 -4.50
N PHE A 69 -1.17 7.28 -5.31
CA PHE A 69 -0.57 6.73 -6.51
C PHE A 69 0.91 7.08 -6.61
N TRP A 70 1.74 6.05 -6.71
CA TRP A 70 3.14 6.16 -7.11
C TRP A 70 3.31 5.43 -8.45
N PRO A 71 3.39 6.18 -9.57
CA PRO A 71 3.52 5.62 -10.91
C PRO A 71 4.59 4.53 -11.03
N GLY A 72 4.21 3.37 -11.58
CA GLY A 72 5.10 2.22 -11.77
C GLY A 72 5.49 1.48 -10.47
N VAL A 73 5.05 1.95 -9.31
CA VAL A 73 5.41 1.38 -8.00
C VAL A 73 4.17 0.85 -7.28
N ILE A 74 3.24 1.72 -6.86
CA ILE A 74 2.08 1.33 -6.05
C ILE A 74 0.84 2.18 -6.31
N LEU A 75 -0.33 1.55 -6.25
CA LEU A 75 -1.64 2.16 -6.07
C LEU A 75 -2.18 1.74 -4.69
N ILE A 76 -2.66 2.69 -3.90
CA ILE A 76 -3.23 2.45 -2.57
C ILE A 76 -4.67 2.96 -2.52
N GLU A 77 -5.57 2.12 -2.01
CA GLU A 77 -6.91 2.52 -1.57
C GLU A 77 -7.02 2.30 -0.05
N ASN A 78 -7.40 3.34 0.67
CA ASN A 78 -7.68 3.29 2.09
C ASN A 78 -9.19 3.10 2.28
N LYS A 79 -9.55 2.50 3.41
CA LYS A 79 -10.93 2.34 3.83
C LYS A 79 -11.07 2.66 5.30
N SER A 80 -12.27 3.02 5.74
CA SER A 80 -12.50 3.15 7.18
C SER A 80 -12.42 1.77 7.86
N PRO A 81 -12.08 1.68 9.15
CA PRO A 81 -11.91 0.41 9.85
C PRO A 81 -13.10 -0.55 9.69
N ASN A 82 -12.83 -1.82 9.42
CA ASN A 82 -13.80 -2.91 9.22
C ASN A 82 -14.64 -2.81 7.93
N GLU A 83 -14.31 -1.91 7.02
CA GLU A 83 -14.92 -1.92 5.69
C GLU A 83 -14.37 -3.03 4.79
N ASN A 84 -15.07 -3.28 3.67
CA ASN A 84 -14.80 -4.44 2.83
C ASN A 84 -13.59 -4.22 1.92
N LEU A 85 -12.42 -4.69 2.36
CA LEU A 85 -11.17 -4.63 1.58
C LEU A 85 -11.21 -5.42 0.27
N ARG A 86 -12.11 -6.40 0.11
CA ARG A 86 -12.27 -7.10 -1.17
C ARG A 86 -12.94 -6.20 -2.21
N GLU A 87 -13.90 -5.38 -1.80
CA GLU A 87 -14.51 -4.40 -2.69
C GLU A 87 -13.54 -3.25 -3.01
N ALA A 88 -12.74 -2.80 -2.03
CA ALA A 88 -11.65 -1.87 -2.28
C ALA A 88 -10.65 -2.43 -3.32
N PHE A 89 -10.29 -3.71 -3.23
CA PHE A 89 -9.43 -4.32 -4.25
C PHE A 89 -10.11 -4.42 -5.62
N ASN A 90 -11.42 -4.71 -5.68
CA ASN A 90 -12.17 -4.68 -6.94
C ASN A 90 -12.13 -3.30 -7.60
N GLN A 91 -12.23 -2.23 -6.79
CA GLN A 91 -12.11 -0.84 -7.23
C GLN A 91 -10.70 -0.56 -7.74
N ALA A 92 -9.67 -0.85 -6.94
CA ALA A 92 -8.27 -0.67 -7.33
C ALA A 92 -7.89 -1.42 -8.62
N ARG A 93 -8.48 -2.60 -8.88
CA ARG A 93 -8.28 -3.33 -10.14
C ARG A 93 -8.85 -2.60 -11.35
N ARG A 94 -10.02 -1.96 -11.22
CA ARG A 94 -10.59 -1.15 -12.31
C ARG A 94 -9.68 0.05 -12.59
N TYR A 95 -9.19 0.69 -11.55
CA TYR A 95 -8.24 1.80 -11.67
C TYR A 95 -6.95 1.37 -12.37
N TYR A 96 -6.41 0.21 -11.98
CA TYR A 96 -5.24 -0.38 -12.62
C TYR A 96 -5.42 -0.62 -14.13
N GLU A 97 -6.62 -1.03 -14.55
CA GLU A 97 -6.95 -1.25 -15.97
C GLU A 97 -7.07 0.06 -16.76
N GLU A 98 -7.45 1.16 -16.10
CA GLU A 98 -7.55 2.50 -16.70
C GLU A 98 -6.18 3.18 -16.87
N LEU A 99 -5.15 2.74 -16.14
CA LEU A 99 -3.80 3.31 -16.23
C LEU A 99 -3.09 2.93 -17.53
N GLU A 100 -2.30 3.88 -18.05
CA GLU A 100 -1.36 3.62 -19.14
C GLU A 100 -0.32 2.56 -18.73
N ASP A 101 0.12 1.74 -19.68
CA ASP A 101 0.95 0.57 -19.38
C ASP A 101 2.27 0.91 -18.67
N TYR A 102 2.86 2.09 -18.92
CA TYR A 102 4.08 2.53 -18.24
C TYR A 102 3.84 3.10 -16.84
N LEU A 103 2.60 3.46 -16.51
CA LEU A 103 2.18 3.92 -15.18
C LEU A 103 1.74 2.77 -14.27
N LYS A 104 1.40 1.62 -14.85
CA LYS A 104 0.88 0.46 -14.11
C LYS A 104 1.80 0.09 -12.95
N PRO A 105 1.31 0.14 -11.70
CA PRO A 105 2.12 -0.10 -10.53
C PRO A 105 2.50 -1.58 -10.41
N GLN A 106 3.61 -1.86 -9.71
CA GLN A 106 3.99 -3.24 -9.39
C GLN A 106 3.10 -3.84 -8.30
N TYR A 107 2.57 -2.99 -7.43
CA TYR A 107 1.76 -3.38 -6.29
C TYR A 107 0.44 -2.61 -6.25
N VAL A 108 -0.59 -3.27 -5.73
CA VAL A 108 -1.83 -2.64 -5.27
C VAL A 108 -1.94 -2.95 -3.79
N LEU A 109 -2.10 -1.93 -2.95
CA LEU A 109 -2.39 -2.07 -1.53
C LEU A 109 -3.80 -1.60 -1.25
N VAL A 110 -4.55 -2.39 -0.49
CA VAL A 110 -5.77 -1.91 0.15
C VAL A 110 -5.66 -2.13 1.65
N ASN A 111 -6.14 -1.17 2.44
CA ASN A 111 -6.07 -1.27 3.89
C ASN A 111 -7.18 -0.50 4.59
N ASP A 112 -7.47 -0.88 5.84
CA ASP A 112 -8.44 -0.23 6.71
C ASP A 112 -7.81 0.27 8.02
N PHE A 113 -6.53 0.69 7.94
CA PHE A 113 -5.65 1.03 9.07
C PHE A 113 -5.22 -0.15 9.95
N HIS A 114 -5.97 -1.26 9.96
CA HIS A 114 -5.68 -2.43 10.80
C HIS A 114 -5.25 -3.65 9.99
N GLU A 115 -5.83 -3.86 8.83
CA GLU A 115 -5.56 -4.98 7.94
C GLU A 115 -5.02 -4.47 6.60
N PHE A 116 -3.99 -5.12 6.08
CA PHE A 116 -3.32 -4.75 4.84
C PHE A 116 -3.37 -5.91 3.86
N ARG A 117 -3.86 -5.66 2.64
CA ARG A 117 -3.84 -6.64 1.55
C ARG A 117 -3.08 -6.08 0.38
N ILE A 118 -2.03 -6.81 -0.03
CA ILE A 118 -1.11 -6.40 -1.07
C ILE A 118 -1.18 -7.40 -2.20
N PHE A 119 -1.40 -6.87 -3.39
CA PHE A 119 -1.57 -7.64 -4.60
C PHE A 119 -0.47 -7.29 -5.58
N SER A 120 0.07 -8.29 -6.26
CA SER A 120 0.99 -8.10 -7.38
C SER A 120 0.47 -8.80 -8.62
N PHE A 121 0.44 -8.08 -9.75
CA PHE A 121 -0.03 -8.65 -11.01
C PHE A 121 1.03 -9.61 -11.57
N ARG A 122 0.63 -10.86 -11.82
CA ARG A 122 1.48 -11.90 -12.36
C ARG A 122 0.99 -12.29 -13.75
N ARG A 123 1.90 -12.12 -14.71
CA ARG A 123 1.73 -12.69 -16.04
C ARG A 123 2.04 -14.17 -15.99
N ALA A 124 1.09 -15.00 -16.39
CA ALA A 124 1.32 -16.42 -16.46
C ALA A 124 2.35 -16.74 -17.55
N ARG A 125 3.17 -17.76 -17.30
CA ARG A 125 4.05 -18.34 -18.33
C ARG A 125 3.35 -19.54 -18.96
N GLY A 126 3.54 -19.75 -20.26
CA GLY A 126 3.10 -20.99 -20.92
C GLY A 126 1.59 -21.12 -21.16
N GLY A 127 0.87 -20.02 -21.43
CA GLY A 127 -0.54 -20.06 -21.86
C GLY A 127 -1.58 -20.07 -20.73
N GLY A 128 -1.17 -19.94 -19.46
CA GLY A 128 -2.10 -19.72 -18.35
C GLY A 128 -2.73 -18.31 -18.36
N ALA A 129 -3.78 -18.12 -17.57
CA ALA A 129 -4.37 -16.79 -17.35
C ALA A 129 -3.52 -15.96 -16.38
N ASN A 130 -3.44 -14.65 -16.63
CA ASN A 130 -2.84 -13.72 -15.68
C ASN A 130 -3.62 -13.74 -14.36
N TYR A 131 -2.93 -13.52 -13.24
CA TYR A 131 -3.53 -13.57 -11.91
C TYR A 131 -2.93 -12.53 -10.98
N TRP A 132 -3.60 -12.29 -9.86
CA TRP A 132 -3.12 -11.44 -8.78
C TRP A 132 -2.63 -12.32 -7.64
N ASP A 133 -1.37 -12.16 -7.26
CA ASP A 133 -0.79 -12.81 -6.08
C ASP A 133 -1.06 -11.93 -4.86
N GLU A 134 -1.83 -12.44 -3.89
CA GLU A 134 -2.26 -11.74 -2.68
C GLU A 134 -1.37 -12.08 -1.49
N ARG A 135 -1.06 -11.07 -0.68
CA ARG A 135 -0.48 -11.22 0.65
C ARG A 135 -1.28 -10.37 1.62
N HIS A 136 -1.50 -10.89 2.81
CA HIS A 136 -2.28 -10.24 3.85
C HIS A 136 -1.53 -10.28 5.18
N PHE A 137 -1.61 -9.18 5.93
CA PHE A 137 -1.15 -9.09 7.30
C PHE A 137 -1.88 -7.98 8.06
N SER A 138 -1.88 -8.08 9.38
CA SER A 138 -2.40 -7.03 10.27
C SER A 138 -1.33 -6.01 10.68
N LEU A 139 -1.78 -4.88 11.20
CA LEU A 139 -0.95 -3.82 11.79
C LEU A 139 -0.03 -4.37 12.89
N THR A 140 -0.50 -5.32 13.68
CA THR A 140 0.28 -5.91 14.78
C THR A 140 1.39 -6.84 14.29
N GLU A 141 1.21 -7.44 13.11
CA GLU A 141 2.19 -8.32 12.49
C GLU A 141 3.29 -7.55 11.76
N LEU A 142 3.02 -6.29 11.39
CA LEU A 142 3.88 -5.43 10.59
C LEU A 142 5.36 -5.46 11.00
N PRO A 143 5.74 -5.33 12.30
CA PRO A 143 7.15 -5.31 12.72
C PRO A 143 7.90 -6.62 12.50
N ASN A 144 7.19 -7.74 12.42
CA ASN A 144 7.76 -9.08 12.23
C ASN A 144 7.41 -9.67 10.87
N ASN A 145 6.65 -8.95 10.04
CA ASN A 145 6.21 -9.45 8.76
C ASN A 145 7.37 -9.48 7.76
N ARG A 146 7.57 -10.62 7.09
CA ARG A 146 8.60 -10.76 6.06
C ARG A 146 8.34 -9.87 4.83
N ASN A 147 7.10 -9.42 4.65
CA ASN A 147 6.69 -8.50 3.59
C ASN A 147 6.88 -7.02 3.95
N ILE A 148 7.44 -6.67 5.12
CA ILE A 148 7.74 -5.27 5.44
C ILE A 148 8.71 -4.62 4.42
N SER A 149 9.44 -5.43 3.66
CA SER A 149 10.48 -5.01 2.71
C SER A 149 9.96 -4.48 1.35
N LEU A 150 8.73 -3.96 1.25
CA LEU A 150 8.08 -3.70 -0.04
C LEU A 150 8.51 -2.42 -0.77
N PHE A 151 8.93 -1.36 -0.07
CA PHE A 151 9.03 -0.01 -0.67
C PHE A 151 10.42 0.59 -0.80
N TYR A 152 11.48 -0.12 -0.39
CA TYR A 152 12.83 0.44 -0.51
C TYR A 152 13.49 -0.03 -1.82
N TYR A 153 13.90 0.94 -2.61
CA TYR A 153 14.74 0.79 -3.80
C TYR A 153 16.23 0.82 -3.44
#